data_AF-A0A3N5U4T7-F1
#
_entry.id   AF-A0A3N5U4T7-F1
#
_cell.length_a   1.000
_cell.length_b   1.000
_cell.length_c   1.000
_cell.angle_alpha   90.00
_cell.angle_beta   90.00
_cell.angle_gamma   90.00
#
_symmetry.space_group_name_H-M   'P 1'
#
loop_
_entity.id
_entity.type
_entity.pdbx_description
1 polymer ?
#
loop_
_entity_poly.entity_id
_entity_poly.type
_entity_poly.pdbx_seq_one_letter_code
_entity_poly.pdbx_strand_id
1 'polypeptide(L)' 'NCHSEDGNIFVRHRVEQLKETFSQMNFDKERLEIKTLASNMGYEFAQLTDNFEKTLNKLSSSNLKKGKE' A
#
# COMPACT_ATOMS: atom_id res chain seq x y z
N ASN A 1 -14.90 -13.59 0.15
CA ASN A 1 -15.13 -13.34 1.58
C ASN A 1 -15.37 -11.86 1.89
N CYS A 2 -15.86 -11.07 0.93
CA CYS A 2 -16.43 -9.78 1.29
C CYS A 2 -17.82 -10.04 1.85
N HIS A 3 -18.13 -9.47 3.01
CA HIS A 3 -19.46 -9.60 3.60
C HIS A 3 -20.54 -8.98 2.69
N SER A 4 -20.19 -7.94 1.95
CA SER A 4 -21.06 -7.23 1.00
C SER A 4 -20.92 -7.76 -0.43
N GLU A 5 -20.55 -9.02 -0.60
CA GLU A 5 -20.35 -9.74 -1.87
C GLU A 5 -19.19 -9.19 -2.72
N ASP A 6 -19.32 -7.98 -3.25
CA ASP A 6 -18.43 -7.40 -4.27
C ASP A 6 -17.67 -6.15 -3.80
N GLY A 7 -17.85 -5.71 -2.55
CA GLY A 7 -17.20 -4.51 -2.00
C GLY A 7 -15.67 -4.50 -2.19
N ASN A 8 -15.03 -5.66 -2.05
CA ASN A 8 -13.59 -5.83 -2.28
C ASN A 8 -13.16 -5.62 -3.74
N ILE A 9 -14.03 -5.86 -4.72
CA ILE A 9 -13.75 -5.64 -6.15
C ILE A 9 -13.67 -4.14 -6.42
N PHE A 10 -14.66 -3.37 -5.94
CA PHE A 10 -14.67 -1.91 -6.11
C PHE A 10 -13.46 -1.25 -5.43
N VAL A 11 -13.07 -1.72 -4.25
CA VAL A 11 -11.89 -1.18 -3.55
C VAL A 11 -10.60 -1.43 -4.35
N ARG A 12 -10.45 -2.59 -5.00
CA ARG A 12 -9.27 -2.88 -5.85
C ARG A 12 -9.17 -1.89 -7.00
N HIS A 13 -10.25 -1.66 -7.74
CA HIS A 13 -10.27 -0.69 -8.84
C HIS A 13 -9.93 0.74 -8.36
N ARG A 14 -10.47 1.16 -7.21
CA ARG A 14 -10.17 2.48 -6.62
C ARG A 14 -8.71 2.59 -6.23
N VAL A 15 -8.11 1.55 -5.67
CA VAL A 15 -6.68 1.55 -5.30
C VAL A 15 -5.78 1.62 -6.54
N GLU A 16 -6.13 0.92 -7.62
CA GLU A 16 -5.40 1.01 -8.89
C GLU A 16 -5.44 2.43 -9.46
N GLN A 17 -6.62 3.06 -9.45
CA GLN A 17 -6.77 4.45 -9.89
C GLN A 17 -5.95 5.41 -9.02
N LEU A 18 -6.01 5.26 -7.69
CA LEU A 18 -5.23 6.10 -6.75
C LEU A 18 -3.72 5.93 -6.94
N LYS A 19 -3.25 4.72 -7.21
CA LYS A 19 -1.83 4.49 -7.53
C LYS A 19 -1.40 5.23 -8.79
N GLU A 20 -2.27 5.32 -9.80
CA GLU A 20 -1.98 6.11 -10.98
C GLU A 20 -1.90 7.61 -10.66
N THR A 21 -2.83 8.11 -9.84
CA THR A 21 -2.77 9.49 -9.33
C THR A 21 -1.49 9.77 -8.54
N PHE A 22 -1.02 8.84 -7.70
CA PHE A 22 0.25 8.98 -6.98
C PHE A 22 1.41 9.18 -7.96
N SER A 23 1.46 8.39 -9.03
CA SER A 23 2.47 8.52 -10.07
C SER A 23 2.47 9.90 -10.73
N GLN A 24 1.29 10.44 -11.03
CA GLN A 24 1.12 11.76 -11.63
C GLN A 24 1.57 12.89 -10.69
N MET A 25 1.48 12.66 -9.38
CA MET A 25 1.91 13.59 -8.34
C MET A 25 3.37 13.38 -7.89
N ASN A 26 4.15 12.56 -8.59
CA ASN A 26 5.52 12.17 -8.21
C ASN A 26 5.64 11.48 -6.84
N PHE A 27 4.58 10.77 -6.42
CA PHE A 27 4.64 9.86 -5.27
C PHE A 27 4.91 8.42 -5.73
N ASP A 28 5.72 7.70 -4.96
CA ASP A 28 5.96 6.28 -5.17
C ASP A 28 4.65 5.48 -4.98
N LYS A 29 4.26 4.66 -5.96
CA LYS A 29 3.03 3.85 -5.91
C LYS A 29 3.03 2.86 -4.74
N GLU A 30 4.21 2.43 -4.29
CA GLU A 30 4.38 1.52 -3.14
C GLU A 30 4.00 2.15 -1.80
N ARG A 31 3.75 3.47 -1.75
CA ARG A 31 3.19 4.15 -0.55
C ARG A 31 1.73 3.81 -0.28
N LEU A 32 1.07 3.12 -1.22
CA LEU A 32 -0.30 2.62 -1.08
C LEU A 32 -0.31 1.11 -1.33
N GLU A 33 -0.79 0.34 -0.36
CA GLU A 33 -0.91 -1.11 -0.49
C GLU A 33 -2.30 -1.60 -0.07
N ILE A 34 -2.82 -2.59 -0.78
CA ILE A 34 -4.08 -3.26 -0.45
C ILE A 34 -3.81 -4.76 -0.26
N LYS A 35 -4.30 -5.29 0.85
CA LYS A 35 -4.26 -6.73 1.17
C LYS A 35 -5.63 -7.16 1.68
N THR A 36 -5.94 -8.44 1.47
CA THR A 36 -7.16 -9.05 2.00
C THR A 36 -6.75 -9.99 3.13
N LEU A 37 -7.30 -9.76 4.31
CA LEU A 37 -7.09 -10.60 5.50
C LEU A 37 -8.45 -11.05 6.03
N ALA A 38 -8.50 -12.29 6.52
CA ALA A 38 -9.64 -12.79 7.28
C ALA A 38 -9.46 -12.44 8.77
N SER A 39 -10.54 -12.55 9.55
CA SER A 39 -10.56 -12.16 10.97
C SER A 39 -9.60 -12.97 11.86
N ASN A 40 -9.19 -14.16 11.43
CA ASN A 40 -8.28 -15.04 12.15
C ASN A 40 -6.80 -14.90 11.72
N MET A 41 -6.47 -13.98 10.79
CA MET A 41 -5.14 -13.84 10.20
C MET A 41 -4.25 -12.85 10.97
N GLY A 42 -4.13 -13.03 12.29
CA GLY A 42 -3.37 -12.11 13.15
C GLY A 42 -1.86 -12.10 12.87
N TYR A 43 -1.28 -13.27 12.58
CA TYR A 43 0.13 -13.39 12.25
C TYR A 43 0.46 -12.70 10.91
N GLU A 44 -0.36 -12.93 9.91
CA GLU A 44 -0.22 -12.34 8.58
C GLU A 44 -0.40 -10.83 8.63
N PHE A 45 -1.33 -10.33 9.45
CA PHE A 45 -1.47 -8.90 9.70
C PHE A 45 -0.19 -8.28 10.25
N ALA A 46 0.42 -8.91 11.27
CA ALA A 46 1.67 -8.43 11.86
C ALA A 46 2.81 -8.42 10.82
N GLN A 47 2.95 -9.50 10.05
CA GLN A 47 3.97 -9.63 9.01
C GLN A 47 3.77 -8.59 7.88
N LEU A 48 2.54 -8.36 7.44
CA LEU A 48 2.24 -7.36 6.42
C LEU A 48 2.58 -5.94 6.89
N THR A 49 2.25 -5.62 8.15
CA THR A 49 2.52 -4.30 8.73
C THR A 49 4.02 -4.04 8.84
N ASP A 50 4.80 -5.01 9.33
CA ASP A 50 6.26 -4.94 9.42
C ASP A 50 6.93 -4.78 8.04
N ASN A 51 6.46 -5.52 7.04
CA ASN A 51 6.97 -5.39 5.67
C ASN A 51 6.61 -4.03 5.03
N PHE A 52 5.41 -3.52 5.29
CA PHE A 52 4.98 -2.22 4.80
C PHE A 52 5.78 -1.09 5.45
N GLU A 53 6.05 -1.16 6.75
CA GLU A 53 6.94 -0.22 7.45
C GLU A 53 8.34 -0.18 6.82
N LYS A 54 8.95 -1.34 6.58
CA LYS A 54 10.26 -1.44 5.90
C LYS A 54 10.24 -0.80 4.51
N THR A 55 9.13 -0.98 3.77
CA THR A 55 8.93 -0.37 2.46
C THR A 55 8.90 1.16 2.57
N LEU A 56 8.11 1.70 3.48
CA LEU A 56 8.03 3.15 3.72
C LEU A 56 9.38 3.75 4.16
N ASN A 57 10.12 3.07 5.04
CA ASN A 57 11.44 3.50 5.50
C ASN A 57 12.45 3.56 4.35
N LYS A 58 12.42 2.58 3.44
CA LYS A 58 13.27 2.57 2.23
C LYS A 58 12.95 3.72 1.29
N LEU A 59 11.66 4.00 1.06
CA LEU A 59 11.20 5.09 0.19
C LEU A 59 11.53 6.46 0.79
N SER A 60 11.37 6.62 2.10
CA SER A 60 11.77 7.85 2.83
C SER A 60 13.27 8.13 2.70
N SER A 61 14.09 7.10 2.92
CA SER A 61 15.55 7.20 2.79
C SER A 61 16.02 7.46 1.36
N SER A 62 15.27 7.02 0.35
CA SER A 62 15.55 7.27 -1.07
C SER A 62 15.40 8.75 -1.43
N ASN A 63 14.38 9.42 -0.90
CA ASN A 63 14.11 10.84 -1.17
C ASN A 63 15.12 11.79 -0.49
N LEU A 64 15.69 11.40 0.66
CA LEU A 64 16.76 12.14 1.33
C LEU A 64 18.07 12.17 0.53
N LYS A 65 18.31 11.22 -0.38
CA LYS A 65 19.51 11.20 -1.23
C LYS A 65 19.40 12.08 -2.47
N LYS A 66 18.19 12.44 -2.92
CA LYS A 66 17.95 13.30 -4.10
C LYS A 66 17.96 14.81 -3.78
N GLY A 67 17.97 15.20 -2.51
CA GLY A 67 18.00 16.61 -2.07
C GLY A 67 19.40 17.16 -1.77
N LYS A 68 20.47 16.47 -2.20
CA LYS A 68 21.87 16.95 -2.12
C LYS A 68 22.43 17.13 -3.53
N GLU A 69 21.84 18.05 -4.30
CA GLU A 69 22.48 18.70 -5.46
C GLU A 69 22.20 20.20 -5.39
#